data_AF-W1I1W9-F1
#
_entry.id   AF-W1I1W9-F1
#
_cell.length_a   1.000
_cell.length_b   1.000
_cell.length_c   1.000
_cell.angle_alpha   90.00
_cell.angle_beta   90.00
_cell.angle_gamma   90.00
#
_symmetry.space_group_name_H-M   'P 1'
#
loop_
_entity.id
_entity.type
_entity.pdbx_description
1 polymer ?
#
loop_
_entity_poly.entity_id
_entity_poly.type
_entity_poly.pdbx_seq_one_letter_code
_entity_poly.pdbx_strand_id
1 'polypeptide(L)'
;MEAVIRKQTSFRLREDLLKVLQEEARKANRSLNNFVESTLMDAMYSEPNEETIAAINEARTGKFAGTIDTSSMEAFIKSCE
;
A
#
# COMPACT_ATOMS: atom_id res chain seq x y z
N MET A 1 4.13 -17.25 -11.13
CA MET A 1 4.47 -15.85 -10.81
C MET A 1 5.02 -15.24 -12.08
N GLU A 2 4.29 -14.29 -12.66
CA GLU A 2 4.73 -13.58 -13.85
C GLU A 2 5.97 -12.75 -13.49
N ALA A 3 7.04 -12.86 -14.28
CA ALA A 3 8.27 -12.12 -14.00
C ALA A 3 8.05 -10.65 -14.31
N VAL A 4 8.24 -9.77 -13.32
CA VAL A 4 8.13 -8.33 -13.51
C VAL A 4 9.22 -7.87 -14.47
N ILE A 5 8.82 -7.33 -15.62
CA ILE A 5 9.75 -6.79 -16.63
C ILE A 5 10.26 -5.44 -16.12
N ARG A 6 11.55 -5.36 -15.78
CA ARG A 6 12.20 -4.12 -15.36
C ARG A 6 12.92 -3.46 -16.52
N LYS A 7 12.73 -2.16 -16.71
CA LYS A 7 13.49 -1.34 -17.67
C LYS A 7 14.45 -0.42 -16.92
N GLN A 8 15.70 -0.36 -17.37
CA GLN A 8 16.70 0.54 -16.80
C GLN A 8 16.31 1.99 -17.11
N THR A 9 16.23 2.81 -16.06
CA THR A 9 15.93 4.25 -16.14
C THR A 9 16.93 5.01 -15.27
N SER A 10 17.45 6.14 -15.76
CA SER A 10 18.37 6.99 -15.00
C SER A 10 17.68 8.27 -14.54
N PHE A 11 17.88 8.61 -13.27
CA PHE A 11 17.41 9.87 -12.69
C PHE A 11 18.59 10.73 -12.28
N ARG A 12 18.49 12.03 -12.53
CA ARG A 12 19.41 13.01 -11.96
C ARG A 12 18.80 13.54 -10.66
N LEU A 13 19.23 12.97 -9.55
CA LEU A 13 18.80 13.38 -8.22
C LEU A 13 19.82 14.35 -7.61
N ARG A 14 19.37 15.18 -6.68
CA ARG A 14 20.29 15.96 -5.84
C ARG A 14 21.14 15.02 -4.98
N GLU A 15 22.37 15.41 -4.70
CA GLU A 15 23.31 14.58 -3.94
C GLU A 15 22.83 14.35 -2.49
N ASP A 16 22.25 15.36 -1.86
CA ASP A 16 21.69 15.29 -0.51
C ASP A 16 20.55 14.26 -0.43
N LEU A 17 19.65 14.26 -1.42
CA LEU A 17 18.57 13.30 -1.52
C LEU A 17 19.12 11.87 -1.69
N LEU A 18 20.17 11.69 -2.50
CA LEU A 18 20.77 10.37 -2.69
C LEU A 18 21.33 9.79 -1.39
N LYS A 19 21.93 10.63 -0.54
CA LYS A 19 22.43 10.22 0.79
C LYS A 19 21.29 9.76 1.69
N VAL A 20 20.22 10.53 1.76
CA VAL A 20 19.02 10.17 2.55
C VAL A 20 18.42 8.86 2.06
N LEU A 21 18.24 8.69 0.75
CA LEU A 21 17.70 7.45 0.18
C LEU A 21 18.56 6.22 0.50
N GLN A 22 19.88 6.35 0.52
CA GLN A 22 20.79 5.27 0.89
C GLN A 22 20.69 4.89 2.36
N GLU A 23 20.54 5.88 3.25
CA GLU A 23 20.36 5.63 4.68
C GLU A 23 19.03 4.93 4.97
N GLU A 24 17.94 5.40 4.36
CA GLU A 24 16.62 4.78 4.53
C GLU A 24 16.56 3.37 3.92
N ALA A 25 17.17 3.16 2.75
CA ALA A 25 17.28 1.83 2.17
C ALA A 25 18.03 0.85 3.10
N ARG A 26 19.11 1.33 3.75
CA ARG A 26 19.87 0.53 4.73
C ARG A 26 19.04 0.22 5.97
N LYS A 27 18.32 1.20 6.53
CA LYS A 27 17.41 0.99 7.68
C LYS A 27 16.32 -0.03 7.36
N ALA A 28 15.82 -0.03 6.13
CA ALA A 28 14.82 -0.99 5.66
C ALA A 28 15.40 -2.37 5.29
N ASN A 29 16.73 -2.57 5.34
CA ASN A 29 17.42 -3.77 4.83
C ASN A 29 17.11 -4.08 3.35
N ARG A 30 17.04 -3.03 2.51
CA ARG A 30 16.71 -3.13 1.08
C ARG A 30 17.82 -2.53 0.23
N SER A 31 17.94 -2.99 -1.01
CA SER A 31 18.81 -2.32 -1.98
C SER A 31 18.23 -0.95 -2.34
N LEU A 32 19.09 0.01 -2.69
CA LEU A 32 18.66 1.36 -3.06
C LEU A 32 17.62 1.32 -4.20
N ASN A 33 17.85 0.52 -5.23
CA ASN A 33 16.92 0.40 -6.35
C ASN A 33 15.56 -0.15 -5.91
N ASN A 34 15.54 -1.18 -5.06
CA ASN A 34 14.29 -1.77 -4.58
C ASN A 34 13.54 -0.83 -3.62
N PHE A 35 14.27 -0.09 -2.80
CA PHE A 35 13.70 0.93 -1.92
C PHE A 35 13.06 2.07 -2.73
N VAL A 36 13.78 2.59 -3.73
CA VAL A 36 13.29 3.66 -4.61
C VAL A 36 12.09 3.18 -5.43
N GLU A 37 12.14 1.97 -6.01
CA GLU A 37 11.03 1.39 -6.77
C GLU A 37 9.76 1.30 -5.92
N SER A 38 9.82 0.71 -4.71
CA SER A 38 8.64 0.64 -3.84
C SER A 38 8.17 2.00 -3.36
N THR A 39 9.08 2.91 -2.99
CA THR A 39 8.67 4.26 -2.56
C THR A 39 7.95 5.00 -3.67
N LEU A 40 8.41 4.86 -4.92
CA LEU A 40 7.73 5.44 -6.08
C LEU A 40 6.39 4.77 -6.36
N MET A 41 6.30 3.44 -6.22
CA MET A 41 5.03 2.73 -6.33
C MET A 41 4.05 3.23 -5.27
N ASP A 42 4.44 3.30 -4.01
CA ASP A 42 3.59 3.75 -2.91
C ASP A 42 3.13 5.21 -3.11
N ALA A 43 3.99 6.07 -3.69
CA ALA A 43 3.65 7.45 -3.98
C ALA A 43 2.71 7.60 -5.20
N MET A 44 2.82 6.73 -6.20
CA MET A 44 2.02 6.81 -7.44
C MET A 44 0.70 6.04 -7.33
N TYR A 45 0.68 4.93 -6.61
CA TYR A 45 -0.53 4.14 -6.34
C TYR A 45 -1.33 4.80 -5.22
N SER A 46 -2.09 5.83 -5.59
CA SER A 46 -3.10 6.47 -4.73
C SER A 46 -4.49 5.85 -4.89
N GLU A 47 -4.72 5.11 -5.98
CA GLU A 47 -5.98 4.41 -6.21
C GLU A 47 -5.95 3.02 -5.59
N PRO A 48 -7.00 2.62 -4.84
CA PRO A 48 -7.12 1.26 -4.32
C PRO A 48 -7.06 0.26 -5.48
N ASN A 49 -6.43 -0.91 -5.28
CA ASN A 49 -6.40 -1.95 -6.30
C ASN A 49 -7.82 -2.47 -6.60
N GLU A 50 -8.01 -3.19 -7.71
CA GLU A 50 -9.33 -3.68 -8.15
C GLU A 50 -10.06 -4.47 -7.05
N GLU A 51 -9.33 -5.28 -6.28
CA GLU A 51 -9.86 -6.05 -5.15
C GLU A 51 -10.38 -5.13 -4.03
N THR A 52 -9.65 -4.07 -3.70
CA THR A 52 -10.04 -3.09 -2.68
C THR A 52 -11.23 -2.24 -3.16
N ILE A 53 -11.24 -1.85 -4.44
CA ILE A 53 -12.39 -1.16 -5.04
C ILE A 53 -13.64 -2.04 -4.99
N ALA A 54 -13.50 -3.33 -5.33
CA ALA A 54 -14.59 -4.30 -5.25
C ALA A 54 -15.11 -4.42 -3.81
N ALA A 55 -14.23 -4.58 -2.82
CA ALA A 55 -14.61 -4.62 -1.40
C ALA A 55 -15.32 -3.34 -0.93
N ILE A 56 -14.86 -2.15 -1.35
CA ILE A 56 -15.51 -0.87 -1.03
C ILE A 56 -16.92 -0.82 -1.64
N ASN A 57 -17.09 -1.23 -2.89
CA ASN A 57 -18.39 -1.25 -3.56
C ASN A 57 -19.33 -2.29 -2.94
N GLU A 58 -18.82 -3.45 -2.54
CA GLU A 58 -19.58 -4.49 -1.85
C GLU A 58 -20.05 -4.05 -0.46
N ALA A 59 -19.21 -3.34 0.29
CA ALA A 59 -19.59 -2.74 1.57
C ALA A 59 -20.68 -1.66 1.39
N ARG A 60 -20.53 -0.78 0.39
CA ARG A 60 -21.52 0.27 0.08
C ARG A 60 -22.86 -0.28 -0.40
N THR A 61 -22.87 -1.42 -1.08
CA THR A 61 -24.10 -2.08 -1.56
C THR A 61 -24.79 -2.93 -0.49
N GLY A 62 -24.21 -3.03 0.72
CA GLY A 62 -24.82 -3.71 1.86
C GLY A 62 -24.90 -5.23 1.70
N LYS A 63 -24.06 -5.82 0.84
CA LYS A 63 -24.17 -7.22 0.45
C LYS A 63 -23.67 -8.19 1.53
N PHE A 64 -22.80 -7.73 2.44
CA PHE A 64 -22.17 -8.55 3.48
C PHE A 64 -22.19 -7.96 4.89
N ALA A 65 -22.36 -6.64 5.04
CA ALA A 65 -22.43 -6.05 6.37
C ALA A 65 -23.87 -6.15 6.88
N GLY A 66 -24.08 -7.00 7.89
CA GLY A 66 -25.19 -6.79 8.82
C GLY A 66 -25.13 -5.38 9.44
N THR A 67 -26.08 -5.04 10.30
CA THR A 67 -25.98 -3.77 11.03
C THR A 67 -24.82 -3.85 12.02
N ILE A 68 -23.74 -3.11 11.76
CA ILE A 68 -22.60 -3.01 12.67
C ILE A 68 -23.06 -2.28 13.93
N ASP A 69 -22.93 -2.93 15.07
CA ASP A 69 -23.30 -2.35 16.36
C ASP A 69 -22.07 -1.72 17.01
N THR A 70 -22.03 -0.39 17.05
CA THR A 70 -20.92 0.37 17.64
C THR A 70 -21.19 0.79 19.10
N SER A 71 -22.17 0.20 19.78
CA SER A 71 -22.55 0.58 21.15
C SER A 71 -21.53 0.15 22.21
N SER A 72 -20.78 -0.93 21.96
CA SER A 72 -19.68 -1.39 22.81
C SER A 72 -18.70 -2.26 22.00
N MET A 73 -17.47 -2.45 22.51
CA MET A 73 -16.48 -3.33 21.86
C MET A 73 -17.02 -4.77 21.70
N GLU A 74 -17.74 -5.28 22.71
CA GLU A 74 -18.31 -6.63 22.68
C GLU A 74 -19.43 -6.75 21.63
N ALA A 75 -20.30 -5.75 21.55
CA ALA A 75 -21.36 -5.69 20.52
C ALA A 75 -20.77 -5.56 19.09
N PHE A 76 -19.71 -4.79 18.94
CA PHE A 76 -19.01 -4.63 17.66
C PHE A 76 -18.43 -5.95 17.16
N ILE A 77 -17.70 -6.67 18.02
CA ILE A 77 -17.11 -7.98 17.68
C ILE A 77 -18.23 -8.95 17.27
N LYS A 78 -19.30 -9.03 18.07
CA LYS A 78 -20.45 -9.90 17.80
C LYS A 78 -21.21 -9.54 16.50
N SER A 79 -21.17 -8.28 16.08
CA SER A 79 -21.78 -7.83 14.82
C SER A 79 -20.92 -8.11 13.58
N CYS A 80 -19.66 -8.48 13.78
CA CYS A 80 -18.70 -8.84 12.71
C CYS A 80 -18.54 -10.36 12.52
N GLU A 81 -19.05 -11.18 13.45
CA GLU A 81 -19.11 -12.65 13.36
C GLU A 81 -20.28 -13.13 12.50
#